data_AF-A0A8J7QK73-F1
#
_entry.id   AF-A0A8J7QK73-F1
#
_cell.length_a   1.000
_cell.length_b   1.000
_cell.length_c   1.000
_cell.angle_alpha   90.00
_cell.angle_beta   90.00
_cell.angle_gamma   90.00
#
_symmetry.space_group_name_H-M   'P 1'
#
loop_
_entity.id
_entity.type
_entity.pdbx_description
1 polymer ?
#
loop_
_entity_poly.entity_id
_entity_poly.type
_entity_poly.pdbx_seq_one_letter_code
_entity_poly.pdbx_strand_id
1 'polypeptide(L)' 'MKSNLVITETRARNYPARQNAQKIKRKKKPLYREDPGGRGWEIVSVANACNGCAAKHETPMPARQEA' A
#
# COMPACT_ATOMS: atom_id res chain seq x y z
N MET A 1 -20.09 3.19 19.45
CA MET A 1 -20.27 2.63 18.10
C MET A 1 -18.90 2.40 17.50
N LYS A 2 -18.60 1.20 16.98
CA LYS A 2 -17.35 0.99 16.24
C LYS A 2 -17.49 1.61 14.84
N SER A 3 -16.49 2.38 14.44
CA SER A 3 -16.36 2.97 13.11
C SER A 3 -15.15 2.36 12.40
N ASN A 4 -15.27 2.12 11.10
CA ASN A 4 -14.20 1.60 10.25
C ASN A 4 -13.74 2.67 9.27
N LEU A 5 -12.44 2.70 8.98
CA LEU A 5 -11.91 3.52 7.89
C LEU A 5 -12.15 2.82 6.56
N VAL A 6 -12.78 3.55 5.65
CA VAL A 6 -13.07 3.11 4.29
C VAL A 6 -12.27 3.97 3.32
N ILE A 7 -11.67 3.34 2.32
CA ILE A 7 -10.94 4.02 1.25
C ILE A 7 -11.97 4.60 0.28
N THR A 8 -11.92 5.91 0.07
CA THR A 8 -12.86 6.59 -0.83
C THR A 8 -12.24 6.97 -2.16
N GLU A 9 -10.91 7.19 -2.18
CA GLU A 9 -10.20 7.56 -3.39
C GLU A 9 -8.82 6.90 -3.40
N THR A 10 -8.45 6.37 -4.57
CA THR A 10 -7.10 5.91 -4.87
C THR A 10 -6.59 6.58 -6.14
N ARG A 11 -5.27 6.70 -6.26
CA ARG A 11 -4.63 7.18 -7.48
C ARG A 11 -3.50 6.25 -7.89
N ALA A 12 -3.34 6.07 -9.19
CA ALA A 12 -2.17 5.37 -9.72
C ALA A 12 -0.90 6.18 -9.40
N ARG A 13 0.17 5.50 -9.00
CA ARG A 13 1.46 6.11 -8.73
C ARG A 13 2.61 5.26 -9.26
N ASN A 14 3.58 5.94 -9.83
CA ASN A 14 4.87 5.37 -10.19
C ASN A 14 5.85 5.61 -9.04
N TYR A 15 6.44 4.54 -8.54
CA TYR A 15 7.48 4.55 -7.51
C TYR A 15 8.85 4.48 -8.20
N PRO A 16 9.74 5.46 -8.00
CA PRO A 16 11.06 5.44 -8.58
C PRO A 16 11.93 4.33 -7.95
N ALA A 17 12.93 3.87 -8.69
CA ALA A 17 13.95 2.99 -8.12
C ALA A 17 14.71 3.71 -7.00
N ARG A 18 15.02 2.98 -5.92
CA ARG A 18 15.73 3.49 -4.76
C ARG A 18 16.92 2.61 -4.43
N GLN A 19 18.11 3.20 -4.48
CA GLN A 19 19.34 2.52 -4.06
C GLN A 19 19.34 2.32 -2.55
N ASN A 20 19.86 1.18 -2.10
CA ASN A 20 20.05 0.83 -0.69
C ASN A 20 18.77 0.90 0.18
N ALA A 21 17.59 0.80 -0.41
CA ALA A 21 16.31 0.98 0.29
C ALA A 21 16.04 -0.08 1.37
N GLN A 22 16.58 -1.30 1.20
CA GLN A 22 16.39 -2.39 2.15
C GLN A 22 17.71 -2.77 2.81
N LYS A 23 17.83 -2.53 4.12
CA LYS A 23 18.97 -2.97 4.92
C LYS A 23 18.76 -4.41 5.39
N ILE A 24 19.52 -5.34 4.83
CA ILE A 24 19.54 -6.75 5.23
C ILE A 24 20.56 -6.90 6.36
N LYS A 25 20.08 -7.20 7.57
CA LYS A 25 20.95 -7.51 8.71
C LYS A 25 21.66 -8.86 8.45
N ARG A 26 22.99 -8.82 8.27
CA ARG A 26 23.85 -10.00 8.27
C ARG A 26 24.86 -9.91 9.41
N LYS A 27 25.29 -11.05 9.95
CA LYS A 27 26.15 -11.17 11.14
C LYS A 27 27.50 -10.43 11.06
N LYS A 28 28.02 -10.14 9.86
CA LYS A 28 29.37 -9.55 9.68
C LYS A 28 29.35 -8.13 9.09
N LYS A 29 28.60 -7.89 8.01
CA LYS A 29 28.45 -6.56 7.38
C LYS A 29 27.02 -6.38 6.87
N PRO A 30 26.38 -5.22 7.08
CA PRO A 30 25.05 -4.95 6.55
C PRO A 30 25.11 -4.96 5.02
N LEU A 31 24.20 -5.70 4.38
CA LEU A 31 23.99 -5.67 2.95
C LEU A 31 22.80 -4.75 2.66
N TYR A 32 22.89 -3.94 1.62
CA TYR A 32 21.80 -3.10 1.18
C TYR A 32 21.30 -3.61 -0.17
N ARG A 33 19.98 -3.83 -0.30
CA ARG A 33 19.35 -4.23 -1.55
C ARG A 33 18.67 -3.02 -2.17
N GLU A 34 18.80 -2.93 -3.48
CA GLU A 34 18.10 -1.94 -4.30
C GLU A 34 16.60 -2.30 -4.39
N ASP A 35 15.78 -1.26 -4.34
CA ASP A 35 14.36 -1.34 -4.66
C ASP A 35 14.21 -0.88 -6.11
N PRO A 36 13.78 -1.76 -7.05
CA PRO A 36 13.64 -1.40 -8.46
C PRO A 36 12.52 -0.37 -8.71
N GLY A 37 11.72 -0.03 -7.70
CA GLY A 37 10.53 0.77 -7.88
C GLY A 37 9.43 -0.05 -8.56
N GLY A 38 8.44 0.64 -9.13
CA GLY A 38 7.31 -0.03 -9.78
C GLY A 38 6.11 0.89 -9.97
N ARG A 39 4.96 0.30 -10.30
CA ARG A 39 3.69 1.02 -10.39
C ARG A 39 2.70 0.41 -9.42
N GLY A 40 1.87 1.24 -8.81
CA GLY A 40 0.85 0.79 -7.88
C GLY A 40 -0.21 1.84 -7.65
N TRP A 41 -0.97 1.67 -6.57
CA TRP A 41 -2.04 2.57 -6.18
C TRP A 41 -1.74 3.14 -4.79
N GLU A 42 -1.97 4.43 -4.62
CA GLU A 42 -1.96 5.06 -3.31
C GLU A 42 -3.37 5.39 -2.86
N ILE A 43 -3.60 5.25 -1.56
CA ILE A 43 -4.79 5.76 -0.90
C ILE A 43 -4.64 7.27 -0.79
N VAL A 44 -5.58 8.01 -1.39
CA VAL A 44 -5.59 9.48 -1.37
C VAL A 44 -6.44 9.97 -0.20
N SER A 45 -7.61 9.36 0.00
CA SER A 45 -8.53 9.74 1.06
C SER A 45 -9.21 8.52 1.68
N VAL A 46 -9.53 8.67 2.96
CA VAL A 46 -10.30 7.71 3.74
C VAL A 46 -11.42 8.44 4.49
N ALA A 47 -12.52 7.73 4.73
CA ALA A 47 -13.65 8.22 5.50
C ALA A 47 -13.99 7.25 6.64
N ASN A 48 -14.48 7.78 7.76
CA ASN A 48 -15.04 6.96 8.83
C ASN A 48 -16.47 6.54 8.46
N ALA A 49 -16.72 5.24 8.44
CA ALA A 49 -18.03 4.67 8.18
C ALA A 49 -18.48 3.82 9.38
N CYS A 50 -19.79 3.73 9.60
CA CYS A 50 -20.33 2.74 10.53
C CYS A 50 -20.11 1.33 9.96
N ASN A 51 -20.16 0.30 10.81
CA ASN A 51 -19.95 -1.09 10.40
C ASN A 51 -20.82 -1.51 9.20
N GLY A 52 -22.09 -1.09 9.17
CA GLY A 52 -23.01 -1.44 8.08
C GLY A 52 -22.66 -0.76 6.75
N CYS A 53 -22.19 0.49 6.79
CA CYS A 53 -21.74 1.20 5.59
C CYS A 53 -20.38 0.69 5.11
N ALA A 54 -19.48 0.33 6.04
CA ALA A 54 -18.17 -0.23 5.70
C ALA A 54 -18.28 -1.57 4.97
N ALA A 55 -19.17 -2.47 5.41
CA ALA A 55 -19.39 -3.76 4.74
C ALA A 55 -19.88 -3.63 3.29
N LYS A 56 -20.59 -2.53 2.96
CA LYS A 56 -21.03 -2.25 1.58
C LYS A 56 -19.94 -1.63 0.71
N HIS A 57 -18.93 -1.05 1.36
CA HIS A 57 -17.79 -0.37 0.74
C HIS A 57 -16.55 -1.25 0.64
N GLU A 58 -16.66 -2.55 0.93
CA GLU A 58 -15.69 -3.56 0.51
C GLU A 58 -15.73 -3.68 -1.02
N THR A 59 -15.41 -2.59 -1.73
CA THR A 59 -15.02 -2.66 -3.12
C THR A 59 -13.76 -3.51 -3.16
N PRO A 60 -13.71 -4.57 -3.98
CA PRO A 60 -12.46 -5.25 -4.21
C PRO A 60 -11.49 -4.18 -4.70
N MET A 61 -10.41 -3.93 -3.95
CA MET A 61 -9.24 -3.30 -4.55
C MET A 61 -9.00 -4.03 -5.87
N PRO A 62 -8.71 -3.33 -6.98
CA PRO A 62 -8.36 -4.03 -8.22
C PRO A 62 -7.34 -5.10 -7.82
N ALA A 63 -7.70 -6.36 -8.05
CA ALA A 63 -6.94 -7.49 -7.57
C ALA A 63 -5.47 -7.19 -7.83
N ARG A 64 -4.59 -7.49 -6.87
CA ARG A 64 -3.15 -7.56 -7.12
C ARG A 64 -2.97 -8.45 -8.35
N GLN A 65 -2.97 -7.85 -9.53
CA GLN A 65 -2.56 -8.51 -10.75
C GLN A 65 -1.05 -8.49 -10.63
N GLU A 66 -0.56 -9.53 -9.97
CA GLU A 66 0.81 -9.98 -10.11
C GLU A 66 1.02 -10.14 -11.62
N ALA A 67 1.86 -9.28 -12.19
CA ALA A 67 2.40 -9.40 -13.53
C ALA A 67 3.78 -10.06 -13.42
#